data_AF-A0A1P8U7R3-F1
#
_entry.id   AF-A0A1P8U7R3-F1
#
_cell.length_a   1.000
_cell.length_b   1.000
_cell.length_c   1.000
_cell.angle_alpha   90.00
_cell.angle_beta   90.00
_cell.angle_gamma   90.00
#
_symmetry.space_group_name_H-M   'P 1'
#
loop_
_entity.id
_entity.type
_entity.pdbx_description
1 polymer ?
#
loop_
_entity_poly.entity_id
_entity_poly.type
_entity_poly.pdbx_seq_one_letter_code
_entity_poly.pdbx_strand_id
1 'polypeptide(L)'
;MIVGIRVPDTNHPRQALRSQLRAAHDILTKPLRTHPLVRHIFYIVEVPSDSPTPDRAVNALSAAICAHHAEIEMRHGRDICITGIVTTCRTDPEALAERVDQRVTTTPLESHYATSWDQIAHRSIAAAAAEALL
;
A
#
# COMPACT_ATOMS: atom_id res chain seq x y z
N MET A 1 -3.02 -6.15 -9.82
CA MET A 1 -3.74 -4.87 -9.97
C MET A 1 -2.74 -3.74 -9.74
N ILE A 2 -2.79 -2.66 -10.52
CA ILE A 2 -1.85 -1.54 -10.41
C ILE A 2 -2.64 -0.25 -10.12
N VAL A 3 -2.14 0.57 -9.20
CA VAL A 3 -2.73 1.84 -8.78
C VAL A 3 -1.66 2.92 -8.87
N GLY A 4 -1.84 3.84 -9.81
CA GLY A 4 -1.01 5.04 -9.93
C GLY A 4 -1.49 6.13 -8.97
N ILE A 5 -0.56 6.73 -8.24
CA ILE A 5 -0.81 7.82 -7.31
C ILE A 5 0.14 8.96 -7.65
N ARG A 6 -0.41 10.15 -7.87
CA ARG A 6 0.38 11.36 -8.05
C ARG A 6 0.27 12.21 -6.79
N VAL A 7 1.39 12.48 -6.13
CA VAL A 7 1.42 13.39 -4.98
C VAL A 7 1.53 14.81 -5.52
N PRO A 8 0.54 15.68 -5.28
CA PRO A 8 0.61 17.07 -5.72
C PRO A 8 1.73 17.80 -5.01
N ASP A 9 2.35 18.75 -5.72
CA ASP A 9 3.32 19.66 -5.12
C ASP A 9 2.61 20.60 -4.14
N THR A 10 2.95 20.48 -2.86
CA THR A 10 2.26 21.17 -1.76
C THR A 10 3.23 21.44 -0.62
N ASN A 11 2.92 22.44 0.21
CA ASN A 11 3.66 22.75 1.44
C ASN A 11 3.59 21.63 2.50
N HIS A 12 2.72 20.63 2.31
CA HIS A 12 2.49 19.53 3.25
C HIS A 12 2.55 18.16 2.53
N PRO A 13 3.72 17.77 1.98
CA PRO A 13 3.83 16.59 1.12
C PRO A 13 3.47 15.28 1.83
N ARG A 14 3.71 15.19 3.15
CA ARG A 14 3.33 14.02 3.97
C ARG A 14 1.81 13.86 4.08
N GLN A 15 1.10 14.96 4.30
CA GLN A 15 -0.35 14.93 4.40
C GLN A 15 -0.97 14.65 3.03
N ALA A 16 -0.43 15.25 1.98
CA ALA A 16 -0.84 14.99 0.61
C ALA A 16 -0.66 13.51 0.25
N LEU A 17 0.51 12.92 0.51
CA LEU A 17 0.78 11.49 0.29
C LEU A 17 -0.21 10.60 1.04
N ARG A 18 -0.43 10.84 2.34
CA ARG A 18 -1.38 10.07 3.16
C ARG A 18 -2.81 10.18 2.62
N SER A 19 -3.24 11.37 2.23
CA SER A 19 -4.56 11.60 1.67
C SER A 19 -4.75 10.86 0.34
N GLN A 20 -3.74 10.92 -0.53
CA GLN A 20 -3.78 10.25 -1.83
C GLN A 20 -3.75 8.72 -1.69
N LEU A 21 -2.96 8.20 -0.76
CA LEU A 21 -2.95 6.77 -0.44
C LEU A 21 -4.30 6.30 0.09
N ARG A 22 -4.93 7.05 1.01
CA ARG A 22 -6.27 6.73 1.50
C ARG A 22 -7.31 6.72 0.37
N ALA A 23 -7.31 7.75 -0.47
CA ALA A 23 -8.21 7.82 -1.61
C ALA A 23 -8.01 6.63 -2.58
N ALA A 24 -6.75 6.25 -2.82
CA ALA A 24 -6.43 5.08 -3.62
C ALA A 24 -6.97 3.78 -2.99
N HIS A 25 -6.83 3.60 -1.67
CA HIS A 25 -7.40 2.46 -0.96
C HIS A 25 -8.93 2.39 -1.10
N ASP A 26 -9.62 3.52 -0.93
CA ASP A 26 -11.07 3.56 -1.06
C ASP A 26 -11.53 3.13 -2.47
N ILE A 27 -10.80 3.56 -3.50
CA ILE A 27 -11.05 3.15 -4.90
C ILE A 27 -10.89 1.63 -5.07
N LEU A 28 -9.96 0.99 -4.35
CA LEU A 28 -9.72 -0.45 -4.45
C LEU A 28 -10.82 -1.32 -3.83
N THR A 29 -11.64 -0.77 -2.93
CA THR A 29 -12.67 -1.56 -2.23
C THR A 29 -13.64 -2.24 -3.20
N LYS A 30 -14.08 -1.53 -4.25
CA LYS A 30 -15.02 -2.10 -5.25
C LYS A 30 -14.34 -3.16 -6.14
N PRO A 31 -13.20 -2.90 -6.81
CA PRO A 31 -12.47 -3.90 -7.57
C PRO A 31 -12.10 -5.16 -6.78
N LEU A 32 -11.70 -5.01 -5.52
CA LEU A 32 -11.37 -6.18 -4.68
C LEU A 32 -12.60 -7.04 -4.41
N ARG A 33 -13.79 -6.45 -4.22
CA ARG A 33 -15.03 -7.23 -4.11
C ARG A 33 -15.38 -7.94 -5.41
N THR A 34 -15.25 -7.28 -6.56
CA THR A 34 -15.66 -7.84 -7.87
C THR A 34 -14.65 -8.81 -8.47
N HIS A 35 -13.38 -8.72 -8.09
CA HIS A 35 -12.30 -9.56 -8.62
C HIS A 35 -11.67 -10.38 -7.49
N PRO A 36 -12.29 -11.53 -7.12
CA PRO A 36 -11.83 -12.33 -5.99
C PRO A 36 -10.43 -12.92 -6.12
N LEU A 37 -9.94 -13.02 -7.35
CA LEU A 37 -8.64 -13.61 -7.69
C LEU A 37 -7.48 -12.63 -7.62
N VAL A 38 -7.72 -11.35 -7.33
CA VAL A 38 -6.63 -10.38 -7.17
C VAL A 38 -5.84 -10.73 -5.92
N ARG A 39 -4.57 -11.11 -6.11
CA ARG A 39 -3.61 -11.43 -5.04
C ARG A 39 -2.47 -10.43 -4.91
N HIS A 40 -2.29 -9.55 -5.89
CA HIS A 40 -1.19 -8.57 -5.91
C HIS A 40 -1.72 -7.18 -6.24
N ILE A 41 -1.33 -6.20 -5.42
CA ILE A 41 -1.65 -4.78 -5.61
C ILE A 41 -0.33 -4.00 -5.65
N PHE A 42 -0.10 -3.28 -6.75
CA PHE A 42 1.03 -2.38 -6.89
C PHE A 42 0.58 -0.95 -6.70
N TYR A 43 1.18 -0.25 -5.74
CA TYR A 43 1.07 1.20 -5.61
C TYR A 43 2.28 1.84 -6.26
N ILE A 44 2.07 2.60 -7.34
CA ILE A 44 3.10 3.38 -8.00
C ILE A 44 2.88 4.84 -7.61
N VAL A 45 3.77 5.39 -6.79
CA VAL A 45 3.65 6.74 -6.22
C VAL A 45 4.66 7.67 -6.87
N GLU A 46 4.16 8.60 -7.67
CA GLU A 46 4.94 9.72 -8.19
C GLU A 46 5.04 10.82 -7.13
N VAL A 47 6.27 11.16 -6.74
CA VAL A 47 6.58 12.30 -5.87
C VAL A 47 7.29 13.41 -6.66
N PRO A 48 7.12 14.69 -6.28
CA PRO A 48 7.87 15.79 -6.89
C PRO A 48 9.39 15.58 -6.76
N SER A 49 10.14 15.88 -7.83
CA SER A 49 11.60 15.69 -7.85
C SER A 49 12.36 16.49 -6.79
N ASP A 50 11.79 17.62 -6.35
CA ASP A 50 12.41 18.51 -5.37
C ASP A 50 12.03 18.16 -3.91
N SER A 51 11.28 17.07 -3.70
CA SER A 51 10.87 16.60 -2.37
C SER A 51 12.08 16.11 -1.57
N PRO A 52 12.24 16.53 -0.30
CA PRO A 52 13.37 16.14 0.54
C PRO A 52 13.33 14.64 0.83
N THR A 53 14.30 13.94 0.23
CA THR A 53 14.69 12.53 0.30
C THR A 53 13.65 11.47 -0.14
N PRO A 54 13.92 10.73 -1.23
CA PRO A 54 13.15 9.55 -1.65
C PRO A 54 12.90 8.55 -0.51
N ASP A 55 13.86 8.40 0.41
CA ASP A 55 13.75 7.52 1.57
C ASP A 55 12.57 7.85 2.49
N ARG A 56 12.22 9.13 2.64
CA ARG A 56 11.07 9.54 3.46
C ARG A 56 9.76 9.19 2.77
N ALA A 57 9.68 9.31 1.46
CA ALA A 57 8.52 8.89 0.68
C ALA A 57 8.37 7.37 0.70
N VAL A 58 9.47 6.62 0.60
CA VAL A 58 9.49 5.16 0.71
C VAL A 58 9.01 4.72 2.10
N ASN A 59 9.50 5.33 3.18
CA ASN A 59 9.06 4.99 4.54
C ASN A 59 7.58 5.31 4.79
N ALA A 60 7.10 6.46 4.30
CA ALA A 60 5.69 6.82 4.41
C ALA A 60 4.78 5.90 3.59
N LEU A 61 5.22 5.51 2.38
CA LEU A 61 4.54 4.53 1.55
C LEU A 61 4.50 3.16 2.21
N SER A 62 5.62 2.69 2.76
CA SER A 62 5.71 1.42 3.48
C SER A 62 4.72 1.37 4.65
N ALA A 63 4.72 2.39 5.51
CA ALA A 63 3.78 2.45 6.65
C ALA A 63 2.31 2.43 6.20
N ALA A 64 1.97 3.14 5.13
CA ALA A 64 0.62 3.16 4.59
C ALA A 64 0.22 1.83 3.94
N ILE A 65 1.15 1.18 3.25
CA ILE A 65 0.94 -0.15 2.66
C ILE A 65 0.65 -1.17 3.74
N CYS A 66 1.39 -1.18 4.85
CA CYS A 66 1.12 -2.07 5.97
C CYS A 66 -0.28 -1.85 6.55
N ALA A 67 -0.70 -0.58 6.73
CA ALA A 67 -2.04 -0.26 7.22
C ALA A 67 -3.13 -0.71 6.23
N HIS A 68 -2.96 -0.44 4.93
CA HIS A 68 -3.94 -0.85 3.91
C HIS A 68 -4.00 -2.35 3.73
N HIS A 69 -2.86 -3.04 3.85
CA HIS A 69 -2.82 -4.50 3.86
C HIS A 69 -3.72 -5.03 4.97
N ALA A 70 -3.55 -4.52 6.19
CA ALA A 70 -4.40 -4.90 7.32
C ALA A 70 -5.88 -4.63 7.09
N GLU A 71 -6.23 -3.45 6.60
CA GLU A 71 -7.62 -3.11 6.31
C GLU A 71 -8.23 -4.01 5.22
N ILE A 72 -7.45 -4.33 4.18
CA ILE A 72 -7.90 -5.22 3.09
C ILE A 72 -8.09 -6.65 3.61
N GLU A 73 -7.12 -7.19 4.37
CA GLU A 73 -7.23 -8.52 4.96
C GLU A 73 -8.44 -8.61 5.90
N MET A 74 -8.65 -7.63 6.78
CA MET A 74 -9.79 -7.59 7.69
C MET A 74 -11.13 -7.49 6.96
N ARG A 75 -11.23 -6.66 5.91
CA ARG A 75 -12.50 -6.42 5.20
C ARG A 75 -12.86 -7.53 4.21
N HIS A 76 -11.87 -8.18 3.62
CA HIS A 76 -12.10 -9.13 2.53
C HIS A 76 -11.75 -10.58 2.91
N GLY A 77 -11.02 -10.80 4.01
CA GLY A 77 -10.58 -12.13 4.44
C GLY A 77 -9.63 -12.79 3.45
N ARG A 78 -8.74 -12.00 2.82
CA ARG A 78 -7.89 -12.47 1.72
C ARG A 78 -6.43 -12.15 1.92
N ASP A 79 -5.62 -13.16 1.67
CA ASP A 79 -4.19 -13.06 1.46
C ASP A 79 -3.90 -12.30 0.15
N ILE A 80 -3.39 -11.06 0.29
CA ILE A 80 -3.09 -10.13 -0.79
C ILE A 80 -1.72 -9.49 -0.55
N CYS A 81 -0.77 -9.70 -1.44
CA CYS A 81 0.50 -8.99 -1.42
C CYS A 81 0.34 -7.54 -1.93
N ILE A 82 0.91 -6.58 -1.22
CA ILE A 82 0.95 -5.18 -1.63
C ILE A 82 2.40 -4.73 -1.83
N THR A 83 2.70 -4.18 -3.01
CA THR A 83 4.03 -3.68 -3.37
C THR A 83 3.98 -2.18 -3.62
N GLY A 84 4.91 -1.43 -3.01
CA GLY A 84 5.06 0.00 -3.22
C GLY A 84 6.26 0.34 -4.08
N ILE A 85 6.06 1.19 -5.08
CA ILE A 85 7.11 1.73 -5.96
C ILE A 85 7.03 3.24 -5.91
N VAL A 86 8.09 3.89 -5.42
CA VAL A 86 8.24 5.35 -5.53
C VAL A 86 8.92 5.69 -6.85
N THR A 87 8.38 6.67 -7.54
CA THR A 87 8.85 7.22 -8.81
C THR A 87 8.86 8.76 -8.74
N THR A 88 9.53 9.39 -9.68
CA THR A 88 9.54 10.85 -9.85
C THR A 88 9.16 11.18 -11.29
N CYS A 89 8.88 12.46 -11.60
CA CYS A 89 8.63 12.88 -12.98
C CYS A 89 9.84 12.71 -13.93
N ARG A 90 11.02 12.40 -13.38
CA ARG A 90 12.25 12.10 -14.15
C ARG A 90 12.53 10.61 -14.30
N THR A 91 11.70 9.75 -13.70
CA THR A 91 11.90 8.31 -13.79
C THR A 91 11.53 7.84 -15.20
N ASP A 92 12.48 7.18 -15.84
CA ASP A 92 12.29 6.60 -17.17
C ASP A 92 11.17 5.54 -17.16
N PRO A 93 10.19 5.62 -18.09
CA PRO A 93 9.08 4.66 -18.16
C PRO A 93 9.53 3.22 -18.41
N GLU A 94 10.57 2.99 -19.22
CA GLU A 94 11.07 1.64 -19.49
C GLU A 94 11.71 1.04 -18.23
N ALA A 95 12.55 1.81 -17.53
CA ALA A 95 13.11 1.42 -16.24
C ALA A 95 12.02 1.19 -15.16
N LEU A 96 10.92 1.95 -15.18
CA LEU A 96 9.80 1.72 -14.27
C LEU A 96 9.06 0.41 -14.60
N ALA A 97 8.83 0.14 -15.88
CA ALA A 97 8.21 -1.11 -16.33
C ALA A 97 9.06 -2.32 -15.94
N GLU A 98 10.38 -2.24 -16.13
CA GLU A 98 11.31 -3.29 -15.72
C GLU A 98 11.29 -3.51 -14.21
N ARG A 99 11.27 -2.43 -13.41
CA ARG A 99 11.14 -2.55 -11.94
C ARG A 99 9.83 -3.20 -11.51
N VAL A 100 8.72 -2.92 -12.20
CA VAL A 100 7.44 -3.58 -11.94
C VAL A 100 7.54 -5.06 -12.28
N ASP A 101 8.04 -5.41 -13.46
CA ASP A 101 8.19 -6.78 -13.92
C ASP A 101 9.12 -7.61 -13.02
N GLN A 102 10.27 -7.04 -12.64
CA GLN A 102 11.17 -7.63 -11.65
C GLN A 102 10.47 -7.89 -10.32
N ARG A 103 9.61 -6.99 -9.83
CA ARG A 103 8.90 -7.20 -8.56
C ARG A 103 7.76 -8.21 -8.66
N VAL A 104 7.13 -8.33 -9.83
CA VAL A 104 6.18 -9.41 -10.12
C VAL A 104 6.89 -10.76 -10.13
N THR A 105 8.11 -10.85 -10.65
CA THR A 105 8.84 -12.11 -10.84
C THR A 105 9.69 -12.54 -9.64
N THR A 106 10.24 -11.60 -8.86
CA THR A 106 11.20 -11.88 -7.77
C THR A 106 10.60 -11.86 -6.37
N THR A 107 9.37 -11.37 -6.18
CA THR A 107 8.69 -11.45 -4.89
C THR A 107 7.86 -12.74 -4.87
N PRO A 108 8.34 -13.86 -4.28
CA PRO A 108 7.44 -14.97 -3.98
C PRO A 108 6.38 -14.43 -3.01
N LEU A 109 5.22 -15.10 -2.95
CA LEU A 109 4.07 -14.81 -2.10
C LEU A 109 4.45 -14.72 -0.60
N GLU A 110 5.16 -13.67 -0.19
CA GLU A 110 5.31 -13.30 1.21
C GLU A 110 4.18 -12.35 1.55
N SER A 111 3.04 -12.97 1.80
CA SER A 111 1.94 -12.44 2.58
C SER A 111 2.52 -11.76 3.82
N HIS A 112 2.58 -10.44 3.79
CA HIS A 112 2.90 -9.68 5.00
C HIS A 112 1.65 -9.72 5.87
N TYR A 113 1.34 -10.87 6.50
CA TYR A 113 0.17 -11.01 7.38
C TYR A 113 -0.03 -9.72 8.18
N ALA A 114 -1.21 -9.11 8.04
CA ALA A 114 -1.57 -7.82 8.62
C ALA A 114 -1.30 -7.70 10.12
N THR A 115 -1.18 -8.86 10.76
CA THR A 115 -1.00 -9.01 12.18
C THR A 115 0.23 -9.89 12.34
N SER A 116 1.29 -9.35 12.92
CA SER A 116 2.42 -10.20 13.31
C SER A 116 1.91 -11.24 14.32
N TRP A 117 2.55 -12.41 14.39
CA TRP A 117 2.12 -13.46 15.32
C TRP A 117 2.14 -12.97 16.78
N ASP A 118 3.05 -12.05 17.11
CA ASP A 118 3.05 -11.35 18.39
C ASP A 118 1.80 -10.49 18.60
N GLN A 119 1.33 -9.76 17.59
CA GLN A 119 0.10 -8.97 17.70
C GLN A 119 -1.14 -9.85 17.86
N ILE A 120 -1.16 -11.05 17.25
CA ILE A 120 -2.24 -12.04 17.43
C ILE A 120 -2.19 -12.69 18.81
N ALA A 121 -0.99 -13.02 19.30
CA ALA A 121 -0.83 -13.65 20.61
C ALA A 121 -1.20 -12.71 21.78
N HIS A 122 -1.01 -11.40 21.62
CA HIS A 122 -1.21 -10.42 22.70
C HIS A 122 -2.53 -9.64 22.61
N ARG A 123 -3.26 -9.66 21.48
CA ARG A 123 -4.63 -9.12 21.41
C ARG A 123 -5.64 -10.26 21.52
N SER A 124 -6.33 -10.34 22.67
CA SER A 124 -7.47 -11.25 22.78
C SER A 124 -8.56 -10.84 21.79
N ILE A 125 -9.20 -11.83 21.16
CA ILE A 125 -10.31 -11.62 20.21
C ILE A 125 -11.41 -10.73 20.84
N ALA A 126 -11.60 -10.83 22.16
CA ALA A 126 -12.54 -10.01 22.92
C ALA A 126 -12.18 -8.51 22.93
N ALA A 127 -10.89 -8.16 22.99
CA ALA A 127 -10.44 -6.77 22.97
C ALA A 127 -10.62 -6.13 21.59
N ALA A 128 -10.33 -6.87 20.51
CA ALA A 128 -10.55 -6.39 19.14
C ALA A 128 -12.04 -6.20 18.81
N ALA A 129 -12.92 -7.08 19.34
CA ALA A 129 -14.36 -6.95 19.17
C ALA A 129 -14.97 -5.75 19.93
N ALA A 130 -14.40 -5.38 21.08
CA ALA A 130 -14.85 -4.24 21.86
C ALA A 130 -14.52 -2.88 21.20
N GLU A 131 -13.37 -2.76 20.54
CA GLU A 131 -12.99 -1.55 19.80
C GLU A 131 -13.85 -1.31 18.55
N ALA A 132 -14.40 -2.37 17.95
CA ALA A 132 -15.27 -2.26 16.76
C ALA A 132 -16.71 -1.80 17.09
N LEU A 133 -17.07 -1.70 18.37
CA LEU A 133 -18.36 -1.25 18.87
C LEU A 133 -18.34 0.18 19.43
N LEU A 134 -17.19 0.87 19.34
CA LEU A 134 -17.02 2.30 19.65
C LEU A 134 -16.94 3.13 18.37
#